data_AF-A0A968BU26-F1
#
_entry.id   AF-A0A968BU26-F1
#
_cell.length_a   1.000
_cell.length_b   1.000
_cell.length_c   1.000
_cell.angle_alpha   90.00
_cell.angle_beta   90.00
_cell.angle_gamma   90.00
#
_symmetry.space_group_name_H-M   'P 1'
#
loop_
_entity.id
_entity.type
_entity.pdbx_description
1 polymer ?
#
loop_
_entity_poly.entity_id
_entity_poly.type
_entity_poly.pdbx_seq_one_letter_code
_entity_poly.pdbx_strand_id
1 'polypeptide(L)'
;MFKRTHYRTKEPKKRSPCSGNIIVVGDTGEATDIYLLCAKDYHYIGSTDREIETRVGEHWRGNGAAFTAWLKKKGYKPILARTWLHYDKCVEFRLKAWGGARPFCPICSGEAAWKRARYEQYIIEPAEEAPAEELPF
;
A
#
# COMPACT_ATOMS: atom_id res chain seq x y z
N MET A 1 -33.29 37.71 -32.04
CA MET A 1 -33.34 36.23 -32.04
C MET A 1 -32.03 35.73 -31.40
N PHE A 2 -32.01 35.50 -30.09
CA PHE A 2 -30.79 35.13 -29.36
C PHE A 2 -30.87 33.68 -28.89
N LYS A 3 -29.91 32.85 -29.31
CA LYS A 3 -29.81 31.44 -28.93
C LYS A 3 -29.27 31.34 -27.50
N ARG A 4 -29.99 30.62 -26.62
CA ARG A 4 -29.47 30.18 -25.32
C ARG A 4 -28.48 29.03 -25.54
N THR A 5 -27.22 29.23 -25.23
CA THR A 5 -26.22 28.16 -25.16
C THR A 5 -26.26 27.56 -23.76
N HIS A 6 -26.69 26.29 -23.65
CA HIS A 6 -26.56 25.53 -22.41
C HIS A 6 -25.10 25.20 -22.17
N TYR A 7 -24.46 25.86 -21.20
CA TYR A 7 -23.21 25.39 -20.64
C TYR A 7 -23.54 24.23 -19.68
N ARG A 8 -23.25 23.01 -20.13
CA ARG A 8 -23.23 21.82 -19.27
C ARG A 8 -22.05 21.98 -18.32
N THR A 9 -22.30 22.42 -17.10
CA THR A 9 -21.33 22.34 -16.02
C THR A 9 -20.96 20.88 -15.86
N LYS A 10 -19.75 20.49 -16.27
CA LYS A 10 -19.23 19.15 -16.01
C LYS A 10 -19.17 19.01 -14.50
N GLU A 11 -19.90 18.05 -13.94
CA GLU A 11 -19.70 17.63 -12.56
C GLU A 11 -18.19 17.45 -12.31
N PRO A 12 -17.64 17.91 -11.17
CA PRO A 12 -16.26 17.67 -10.86
C PRO A 12 -16.04 16.16 -10.87
N LYS A 13 -15.20 15.68 -11.81
CA LYS A 13 -14.80 14.28 -11.84
C LYS A 13 -14.33 13.92 -10.44
N LYS A 14 -14.98 12.94 -9.78
CA LYS A 14 -14.50 12.36 -8.53
C LYS A 14 -13.01 12.06 -8.71
N ARG A 15 -12.14 12.87 -8.12
CA ARG A 15 -10.71 12.59 -8.15
C ARG A 15 -10.55 11.26 -7.41
N SER A 16 -9.77 10.35 -7.98
CA SER A 16 -9.38 9.14 -7.27
C SER A 16 -8.84 9.55 -5.90
N PRO A 17 -9.31 8.95 -4.79
CA PRO A 17 -8.85 9.32 -3.45
C PRO A 17 -7.34 9.15 -3.27
N CYS A 18 -6.68 8.41 -4.17
CA CYS A 18 -5.25 8.19 -4.15
C CYS A 18 -4.41 9.31 -4.79
N SER A 19 -5.02 10.37 -5.34
CA SER A 19 -4.37 11.40 -6.17
C SER A 19 -3.72 12.59 -5.42
N GLY A 20 -3.65 12.56 -4.09
CA GLY A 20 -2.97 13.57 -3.27
C GLY A 20 -1.60 13.11 -2.75
N ASN A 21 -0.71 14.04 -2.41
CA ASN A 21 0.54 13.77 -1.67
C ASN A 21 0.33 13.62 -0.15
N ILE A 22 -0.91 13.73 0.32
CA ILE A 22 -1.28 13.64 1.74
C ILE A 22 -1.83 12.23 2.00
N ILE A 23 -1.33 11.59 3.05
CA ILE A 23 -1.92 10.37 3.62
C ILE A 23 -2.93 10.85 4.65
N VAL A 24 -4.22 10.71 4.35
CA VAL A 24 -5.23 10.80 5.39
C VAL A 24 -5.50 9.37 5.83
N VAL A 25 -4.85 8.95 6.91
CA VAL A 25 -5.14 7.66 7.55
C VAL A 25 -6.61 7.69 7.96
N GLY A 26 -7.42 6.84 7.34
CA GLY A 26 -8.86 6.70 7.67
C GLY A 26 -9.85 7.19 6.62
N ASP A 27 -9.44 7.84 5.52
CA ASP A 27 -10.42 8.52 4.66
C ASP A 27 -11.05 7.66 3.55
N THR A 28 -10.49 6.50 3.15
CA THR A 28 -11.06 5.73 2.01
C THR A 28 -10.96 4.20 1.98
N GLY A 29 -10.53 3.52 3.05
CA GLY A 29 -10.58 2.06 3.07
C GLY A 29 -9.95 1.42 4.30
N GLU A 30 -10.33 0.17 4.57
CA GLU A 30 -9.74 -0.65 5.63
C GLU A 30 -8.21 -0.65 5.55
N ALA A 31 -7.56 -0.53 6.71
CA ALA A 31 -6.11 -0.61 6.82
C ALA A 31 -5.64 -1.96 6.27
N THR A 32 -4.58 -1.93 5.46
CA THR A 32 -3.96 -3.09 4.81
C THR A 32 -2.45 -3.00 4.99
N ASP A 33 -1.83 -4.16 5.14
CA ASP A 33 -0.39 -4.23 5.17
C ASP A 33 0.16 -4.32 3.75
N ILE A 34 1.15 -3.50 3.44
CA ILE A 34 1.83 -3.48 2.15
C ILE A 34 3.21 -4.09 2.33
N TYR A 35 3.65 -4.87 1.36
CA TYR A 35 4.95 -5.51 1.38
C TYR A 35 5.66 -5.40 0.04
N LEU A 36 6.99 -5.44 0.10
CA LEU A 36 7.88 -5.48 -1.06
C LEU A 36 8.67 -6.79 -1.05
N LEU A 37 8.55 -7.55 -2.13
CA LEU A 37 9.40 -8.70 -2.40
C LEU A 37 10.51 -8.34 -3.40
N CYS A 38 11.71 -8.84 -3.15
CA CYS A 38 12.87 -8.68 -4.00
C CYS A 38 13.41 -10.05 -4.46
N ALA A 39 13.56 -10.24 -5.76
CA ALA A 39 14.13 -11.44 -6.37
C ALA A 39 15.15 -11.02 -7.45
N LYS A 40 16.43 -10.90 -7.08
CA LYS A 40 17.49 -10.39 -7.95
C LYS A 40 17.14 -8.97 -8.44
N ASP A 41 16.81 -8.80 -9.73
CA ASP A 41 16.43 -7.51 -10.33
C ASP A 41 14.90 -7.28 -10.32
N TYR A 42 14.13 -8.30 -9.94
CA TYR A 42 12.68 -8.27 -9.94
C TYR A 42 12.12 -7.82 -8.59
N HIS A 43 11.13 -6.95 -8.65
CA HIS A 43 10.51 -6.39 -7.46
C HIS A 43 9.00 -6.49 -7.57
N TYR A 44 8.35 -6.85 -6.48
CA TYR A 44 6.90 -6.99 -6.41
C TYR A 44 6.38 -6.25 -5.19
N ILE A 45 5.40 -5.38 -5.40
CA ILE A 45 4.65 -4.73 -4.33
C ILE A 45 3.24 -5.31 -4.34
N GLY A 46 2.82 -5.78 -3.17
CA GLY A 46 1.45 -6.23 -2.93
C GLY A 46 0.95 -5.69 -1.59
N SER A 47 -0.36 -5.77 -1.40
CA SER A 47 -1.00 -5.54 -0.11
C SER A 47 -1.79 -6.78 0.34
N THR A 48 -2.10 -6.86 1.63
CA THR A 48 -2.85 -7.94 2.26
C THR A 48 -3.67 -7.40 3.44
N ASP A 49 -4.87 -7.91 3.61
CA ASP A 49 -5.79 -7.66 4.72
C ASP A 49 -5.60 -8.67 5.88
N ARG A 50 -4.88 -9.75 5.63
CA ARG A 50 -4.47 -10.80 6.59
C ARG A 50 -2.97 -10.77 6.84
N GLU A 51 -2.48 -11.63 7.75
CA GLU A 51 -1.06 -11.65 8.15
C GLU A 51 -0.10 -11.74 6.94
N ILE A 52 0.91 -10.86 6.93
CA ILE A 52 1.90 -10.76 5.85
C ILE A 52 2.64 -12.07 5.66
N GLU A 53 3.01 -12.75 6.74
CA GLU A 53 3.75 -14.00 6.74
C GLU A 53 3.00 -15.08 5.96
N THR A 54 1.68 -15.17 6.19
CA THR A 54 0.79 -16.09 5.49
C THR A 54 0.79 -15.79 3.99
N ARG A 55 0.63 -14.52 3.61
CA ARG A 55 0.60 -14.10 2.19
C ARG A 55 1.95 -14.27 1.49
N VAL A 56 3.05 -13.93 2.14
CA VAL A 56 4.40 -14.10 1.61
C VAL A 56 4.73 -15.59 1.45
N GLY A 57 4.31 -16.43 2.40
CA GLY A 57 4.44 -17.88 2.29
C GLY A 57 3.77 -18.47 1.05
N GLU A 58 2.59 -17.97 0.67
CA GLU A 58 1.94 -18.37 -0.59
C GLU A 58 2.73 -17.96 -1.83
N HIS A 59 3.31 -16.75 -1.83
CA HIS A 59 4.18 -16.30 -2.93
C HIS A 59 5.41 -17.19 -3.07
N TRP A 60 6.04 -17.60 -1.97
CA TRP A 60 7.15 -18.57 -1.99
C TRP A 60 6.73 -19.94 -2.51
N ARG A 61 5.50 -20.37 -2.22
CA ARG A 61 4.94 -21.62 -2.74
C ARG A 61 4.50 -21.50 -4.21
N GLY A 62 4.46 -20.30 -4.78
CA GLY A 62 3.97 -20.06 -6.14
C GLY A 62 2.45 -20.09 -6.26
N ASN A 63 1.73 -20.08 -5.12
CA ASN A 63 0.27 -20.04 -5.04
C ASN A 63 -0.26 -18.60 -4.89
N GLY A 64 0.64 -17.61 -4.88
CA GLY A 64 0.30 -16.20 -4.83
C GLY A 64 0.01 -15.60 -6.21
N ALA A 65 0.46 -14.36 -6.44
CA ALA A 65 0.28 -13.68 -7.72
C ALA A 65 1.01 -14.39 -8.89
N ALA A 66 0.48 -14.25 -10.11
CA ALA A 66 1.05 -14.84 -11.33
C ALA A 66 2.54 -14.49 -11.51
N PHE A 67 2.95 -13.27 -11.16
CA PHE A 67 4.35 -12.85 -11.18
C PHE A 67 5.24 -13.68 -10.24
N THR A 68 4.77 -13.93 -9.03
CA THR A 68 5.53 -14.75 -8.05
C THR A 68 5.56 -16.22 -8.43
N ALA A 69 4.49 -16.75 -9.04
CA ALA A 69 4.50 -18.08 -9.65
C ALA A 69 5.53 -18.17 -10.79
N TRP A 70 5.61 -17.14 -11.63
CA TRP A 70 6.62 -17.03 -12.68
C TRP A 70 8.04 -16.98 -12.11
N LEU A 71 8.30 -16.18 -11.07
CA LEU A 71 9.58 -16.13 -10.38
C LEU A 71 9.99 -17.51 -9.87
N LYS A 72 9.08 -18.24 -9.21
CA LYS A 72 9.31 -19.60 -8.74
C LYS A 72 9.63 -20.55 -9.90
N LYS A 73 8.89 -20.49 -11.01
CA LYS A 73 9.15 -21.31 -12.21
C LYS A 73 10.54 -21.03 -12.81
N LYS A 74 11.05 -19.82 -12.66
CA LYS A 74 12.40 -19.43 -13.07
C LYS A 74 13.50 -19.78 -12.04
N GLY A 75 13.13 -20.41 -10.92
CA GLY A 75 14.07 -20.76 -9.85
C GLY A 75 14.48 -19.58 -8.97
N TYR A 76 13.83 -18.42 -9.10
CA TYR A 76 14.08 -17.28 -8.23
C TYR A 76 13.36 -17.46 -6.90
N LYS A 77 14.05 -17.09 -5.82
CA LYS A 77 13.51 -17.07 -4.46
C LYS A 77 13.32 -15.62 -4.01
N PRO A 78 12.09 -15.07 -4.09
CA PRO A 78 11.84 -13.72 -3.60
C PRO A 78 12.06 -13.64 -2.08
N ILE A 79 12.63 -12.54 -1.62
CA ILE A 79 12.87 -12.23 -0.21
C ILE A 79 11.93 -11.08 0.17
N LEU A 80 11.33 -11.13 1.35
CA LEU A 80 10.59 -9.99 1.91
C LEU A 80 11.61 -8.90 2.25
N ALA A 81 11.63 -7.83 1.45
CA ALA A 81 12.62 -6.77 1.57
C ALA A 81 12.15 -5.66 2.50
N ARG A 82 10.85 -5.38 2.55
CA ARG A 82 10.27 -4.28 3.33
C ARG A 82 8.76 -4.45 3.53
N THR A 83 8.23 -3.91 4.62
CA THR A 83 6.80 -3.80 4.92
C THR A 83 6.41 -2.35 5.26
N TRP A 84 5.13 -2.05 5.07
CA TRP A 84 4.44 -0.85 5.53
C TRP A 84 3.13 -1.32 6.17
N LEU A 85 3.07 -1.29 7.50
CA LEU A 85 1.95 -1.82 8.28
C LEU A 85 0.86 -0.76 8.48
N HIS A 86 -0.40 -1.17 8.45
CA HIS A 86 -1.57 -0.31 8.69
C HIS A 86 -1.68 0.89 7.72
N TYR A 87 -1.35 0.68 6.44
CA TYR A 87 -1.51 1.69 5.40
C TYR A 87 -2.76 1.45 4.56
N ASP A 88 -3.09 2.37 3.68
CA ASP A 88 -4.20 2.19 2.73
C ASP A 88 -3.71 1.66 1.37
N LYS A 89 -4.63 1.14 0.55
CA LYS A 89 -4.32 0.75 -0.84
C LYS A 89 -3.84 1.92 -1.70
N CYS A 90 -4.14 3.17 -1.33
CA CYS A 90 -3.62 4.33 -2.05
C CYS A 90 -2.10 4.48 -1.92
N VAL A 91 -1.51 4.11 -0.79
CA VAL A 91 -0.05 4.03 -0.63
C VAL A 91 0.53 2.97 -1.56
N GLU A 92 -0.11 1.80 -1.68
CA GLU A 92 0.30 0.78 -2.64
C GLU A 92 0.30 1.32 -4.09
N PHE A 93 -0.77 2.02 -4.49
CA PHE A 93 -0.86 2.65 -5.80
C PHE A 93 0.22 3.71 -6.02
N ARG A 94 0.50 4.56 -5.02
CA ARG A 94 1.53 5.60 -5.10
C ARG A 94 2.93 4.99 -5.22
N LEU A 95 3.22 3.96 -4.42
CA LEU A 95 4.47 3.21 -4.49
C LEU A 95 4.66 2.59 -5.89
N LYS A 96 3.60 2.03 -6.48
CA LYS A 96 3.63 1.49 -7.84
C LYS A 96 3.81 2.59 -8.91
N ALA A 97 3.22 3.76 -8.70
CA ALA A 97 3.28 4.88 -9.63
C ALA A 97 4.66 5.56 -9.69
N TRP A 98 5.49 5.42 -8.65
CA TRP A 98 6.79 6.10 -8.52
C TRP A 98 7.93 5.54 -9.40
N GLY A 99 7.60 4.88 -10.52
CA GLY A 99 8.58 4.30 -11.44
C GLY A 99 9.08 2.92 -11.01
N GLY A 100 8.33 2.22 -10.15
CA GLY A 100 8.60 0.85 -9.74
C GLY A 100 9.17 0.73 -8.33
N ALA A 101 9.38 -0.51 -7.90
CA ALA A 101 9.65 -0.86 -6.50
C ALA A 101 11.14 -0.81 -6.10
N ARG A 102 12.06 -0.83 -7.07
CA ARG A 102 13.52 -0.85 -6.83
C ARG A 102 14.05 0.31 -5.96
N PRO A 103 13.60 1.57 -6.13
CA PRO A 103 14.06 2.69 -5.30
C PRO A 103 13.72 2.54 -3.81
N PHE A 104 12.70 1.74 -3.49
CA PHE A 104 12.19 1.49 -2.13
C PHE A 104 12.71 0.20 -1.50
N CYS A 105 13.44 -0.61 -2.28
CA CYS A 105 14.00 -1.87 -1.83
C CYS A 105 15.31 -1.63 -1.06
N PRO A 106 15.40 -1.95 0.24
CA PRO A 106 16.62 -1.77 1.01
C PRO A 106 17.76 -2.70 0.57
N ILE A 107 17.43 -3.86 -0.03
CA ILE A 107 18.44 -4.78 -0.58
C ILE A 107 19.15 -4.16 -1.79
N CYS A 108 18.42 -3.45 -2.66
CA CYS A 108 19.00 -2.89 -3.89
C CYS A 108 19.48 -1.44 -3.74
N SER A 109 18.81 -0.63 -2.92
CA SER A 109 19.05 0.81 -2.78
C SER A 109 19.64 1.21 -1.43
N GLY A 110 19.91 0.25 -0.54
CA GLY A 110 20.52 0.48 0.78
C GLY A 110 19.75 1.50 1.62
N GLU A 111 20.48 2.37 2.31
CA GLU A 111 19.91 3.36 3.23
C GLU A 111 19.00 4.38 2.54
N ALA A 112 19.26 4.70 1.27
CA ALA A 112 18.45 5.65 0.51
C ALA A 112 17.00 5.17 0.33
N ALA A 113 16.75 3.85 0.35
CA ALA A 113 15.41 3.28 0.31
C ALA A 113 14.54 3.72 1.49
N TRP A 114 15.12 3.78 2.69
CA TRP A 114 14.41 4.16 3.91
C TRP A 114 14.02 5.63 3.89
N LYS A 115 14.87 6.50 3.33
CA LYS A 115 14.61 7.93 3.18
C LYS A 115 13.48 8.22 2.19
N ARG A 116 13.41 7.47 1.08
CA ARG A 116 12.45 7.72 -0.02
C ARG A 116 11.01 7.32 0.27
N ALA A 117 10.80 6.29 1.09
CA ALA A 117 9.46 5.84 1.49
C ALA A 117 9.30 5.91 3.01
N ARG A 118 9.83 6.98 3.62
CA ARG A 118 9.56 7.32 5.01
C ARG A 118 8.15 7.92 5.08
N TYR A 119 7.14 7.11 4.82
CA TYR A 119 5.79 7.45 5.25
C TYR A 119 5.85 7.42 6.79
N GLU A 120 5.46 8.51 7.44
CA GLU A 120 5.50 8.62 8.89
C GLU A 120 4.77 7.41 9.51
N GLN A 121 5.53 6.60 10.24
CA GLN A 121 4.95 5.56 11.09
C GLN A 121 4.25 6.30 12.23
N TYR A 122 2.94 6.48 12.14
CA TYR A 122 2.16 6.81 13.32
C TYR A 122 2.06 5.54 14.15
N ILE A 123 2.67 5.57 15.34
CA ILE A 123 2.39 4.59 16.38
C ILE A 123 0.94 4.87 16.78
N ILE A 124 0.03 3.95 16.45
CA ILE A 124 -1.30 3.95 17.04
C ILE A 124 -1.08 3.42 18.45
N GLU A 125 -0.95 4.32 19.42
CA GLU A 125 -1.11 3.90 20.81
C GLU A 125 -2.57 3.44 20.96
N PRO A 126 -2.82 2.29 21.62
CA PRO A 126 -4.18 1.84 21.86
C PRO A 126 -4.90 2.99 22.54
N ALA A 127 -6.06 3.38 22.00
CA ALA A 127 -6.94 4.31 22.69
C ALA A 127 -7.11 3.74 24.10
N GLU A 128 -6.63 4.46 25.11
CA GLU A 128 -6.88 4.11 26.50
C GLU A 128 -8.36 3.79 26.59
N GLU A 129 -8.69 2.57 27.01
CA GLU A 129 -10.06 2.14 27.19
C GLU A 129 -10.75 3.26 27.97
N ALA A 130 -11.77 3.86 27.35
CA ALA A 130 -12.55 4.89 28.02
C ALA A 130 -12.93 4.31 29.39
N PRO A 131 -12.63 5.01 30.50
CA PRO A 131 -12.90 4.49 31.82
C PRO A 131 -14.35 4.06 31.84
N ALA A 132 -14.61 2.82 32.23
CA ALA A 132 -15.94 2.23 32.28
C ALA A 132 -16.85 3.19 33.04
N GLU A 133 -17.63 3.98 32.31
CA GLU A 133 -18.61 4.88 32.89
C GLU A 133 -19.60 3.95 33.58
N GLU A 134 -19.61 3.96 34.90
CA GLU A 134 -20.46 3.14 35.73
C GLU A 134 -21.92 3.42 35.32
N LEU A 135 -22.52 2.52 34.55
CA LEU A 135 -23.93 2.60 34.21
C LEU A 135 -24.72 2.52 35.53
N PRO A 136 -25.53 3.53 35.86
CA PRO A 136 -26.35 3.47 37.06
C PRO A 136 -27.35 2.30 36.94
N PHE A 137 -27.35 1.46 37.98
CA PHE A 137 -28.24 0.31 38.15
C PHE A 137 -29.73 0.68 38.13
#